data_AF-A0A9D0GB42-F1
#
_entry.id   AF-A0A9D0GB42-F1
#
_cell.length_a   1.000
_cell.length_b   1.000
_cell.length_c   1.000
_cell.angle_alpha   90.00
_cell.angle_beta   90.00
_cell.angle_gamma   90.00
#
_symmetry.space_group_name_H-M   'P 1'
#
loop_
_entity.id
_entity.type
_entity.pdbx_description
1 polymer ?
#
loop_
_entity_poly.entity_id
_entity_poly.type
_entity_poly.pdbx_seq_one_letter_code
_entity_poly.pdbx_strand_id
1 'polypeptide(L)'
;MEIRVQRSQRARQLGILLYAFGLSYRGVSNALGYLGVAVSPATILRDVVRSGQHAQIGQKRELLRGKVKVRRVGVDSTGVPLAGKPDDKGVVVVVDQDSGTGLLVEALDEQNQQEITSQLEQVFRLFQPEEVVTDEAGVYTEAIEEASASTGHLPKHFLCATHFRKNKARRLRALCEEAKRRGLGLLVMELRAMLALLRSPPATMGAYAERLYRSFLWAKPPRKNRKTSWAYQVKMLSLEIWEKSKKVTGATNNRTEQLIGRAFKVRVRSMRGFKKEENRMCFLALRLLLDQMQLQNGDICLA
;
A
#
# COMPACT_ATOMS: atom_id res chain seq x y z
N MET A 1 -21.18 -32.10 31.67
CA MET A 1 -19.83 -32.60 31.32
C MET A 1 -19.58 -32.25 29.86
N GLU A 2 -18.99 -31.08 29.57
CA GLU A 2 -18.67 -30.69 28.19
C GLU A 2 -17.50 -31.53 27.69
N ILE A 3 -17.79 -32.45 26.77
CA ILE A 3 -16.75 -33.21 26.06
C ILE A 3 -15.98 -32.20 25.21
N ARG A 4 -14.80 -31.77 25.67
CA ARG A 4 -13.82 -31.07 24.83
C ARG A 4 -13.34 -32.06 23.78
N VAL A 5 -14.02 -32.11 22.63
CA VAL A 5 -13.54 -32.84 21.45
C VAL A 5 -12.20 -32.22 21.05
N GLN A 6 -11.13 -32.97 21.29
CA GLN A 6 -9.77 -32.56 21.00
C GLN A 6 -9.58 -32.64 19.48
N ARG A 7 -9.74 -31.49 18.79
CA ARG A 7 -9.53 -31.42 17.34
C ARG A 7 -8.05 -31.67 17.01
N SER A 8 -7.82 -32.46 15.96
CA SER A 8 -6.47 -32.68 15.44
C SER A 8 -5.82 -31.37 14.98
N GLN A 9 -4.48 -31.34 14.99
CA GLN A 9 -3.73 -30.18 14.52
C GLN A 9 -4.00 -29.88 13.03
N ARG A 10 -4.16 -30.94 12.21
CA ARG A 10 -4.50 -30.81 10.78
C ARG A 10 -5.86 -30.13 10.58
N ALA A 11 -6.88 -30.53 11.33
CA ALA A 11 -8.20 -29.91 11.24
C ALA A 11 -8.18 -28.43 11.67
N ARG A 12 -7.38 -28.10 12.69
CA ARG A 12 -7.16 -26.70 13.10
C ARG A 12 -6.50 -25.88 11.99
N GLN A 13 -5.42 -26.40 11.42
CA GLN A 13 -4.67 -25.75 10.33
C GLN A 13 -5.55 -25.56 9.09
N LEU A 14 -6.32 -26.57 8.70
CA LEU A 14 -7.27 -26.46 7.60
C LEU A 14 -8.31 -25.36 7.86
N GLY A 15 -8.87 -25.29 9.06
CA GLY A 15 -9.81 -24.22 9.43
C GLY A 15 -9.20 -22.82 9.32
N ILE A 16 -7.94 -22.65 9.74
CA ILE A 16 -7.20 -21.39 9.61
C ILE A 16 -6.96 -21.03 8.14
N LEU A 17 -6.55 -21.99 7.31
CA LEU A 17 -6.32 -21.79 5.87
C LEU A 17 -7.62 -21.41 5.15
N LEU A 18 -8.71 -22.12 5.40
CA LEU A 18 -10.02 -21.79 4.83
C LEU A 18 -10.45 -20.37 5.21
N TYR A 19 -10.23 -19.95 6.46
CA TYR A 19 -10.49 -18.58 6.87
C TYR A 19 -9.60 -17.57 6.12
N ALA A 20 -8.30 -17.88 6.01
CA ALA A 20 -7.33 -17.03 5.31
C ALA A 20 -7.65 -16.85 3.82
N PHE A 21 -8.21 -17.88 3.18
CA PHE A 21 -8.65 -17.84 1.78
C PHE A 21 -10.02 -17.18 1.56
N GLY A 22 -10.66 -16.67 2.61
CA GLY A 22 -11.84 -15.83 2.48
C GLY A 22 -13.16 -16.46 2.91
N LEU A 23 -13.16 -17.66 3.49
CA LEU A 23 -14.40 -18.17 4.10
C LEU A 23 -14.69 -17.42 5.40
N SER A 24 -15.96 -17.08 5.64
CA SER A 24 -16.39 -16.55 6.95
C SER A 24 -16.22 -17.61 8.04
N TYR A 25 -16.20 -17.22 9.33
CA TYR A 25 -16.15 -18.20 10.42
C TYR A 25 -17.29 -19.24 10.36
N ARG A 26 -18.48 -18.83 9.89
CA ARG A 26 -19.60 -19.76 9.64
C ARG A 26 -19.34 -20.65 8.43
N GLY A 27 -18.79 -20.10 7.35
CA GLY A 27 -18.40 -20.87 6.17
C GLY A 27 -17.36 -21.94 6.49
N VAL A 28 -16.34 -21.60 7.29
CA VAL A 28 -15.33 -22.57 7.76
C VAL A 28 -15.96 -23.64 8.65
N SER A 29 -16.86 -23.25 9.56
CA SER A 29 -17.59 -24.17 10.44
C SER A 29 -18.40 -25.18 9.62
N ASN A 30 -19.14 -24.71 8.61
CA ASN A 30 -19.91 -25.57 7.72
C ASN A 30 -19.00 -26.48 6.89
N ALA A 31 -17.94 -25.94 6.29
CA ALA A 31 -16.99 -26.71 5.48
C ALA A 31 -16.34 -27.84 6.27
N LEU A 32 -15.87 -27.55 7.49
CA LEU A 32 -15.33 -28.58 8.38
C LEU A 32 -16.41 -29.57 8.84
N GLY A 33 -17.65 -29.12 9.06
CA GLY A 33 -18.79 -29.98 9.37
C GLY A 33 -19.08 -31.01 8.28
N TYR A 34 -19.03 -30.61 6.99
CA TYR A 34 -19.15 -31.54 5.86
C TYR A 34 -18.01 -32.57 5.79
N LEU A 35 -16.84 -32.24 6.36
CA LEU A 35 -15.70 -33.15 6.50
C LEU A 35 -15.74 -33.96 7.81
N GLY A 36 -16.88 -33.97 8.52
CA GLY A 36 -17.06 -34.71 9.77
C GLY A 36 -16.44 -34.05 11.00
N VAL A 37 -15.99 -32.80 10.92
CA VAL A 37 -15.37 -32.06 12.03
C VAL A 37 -16.31 -30.95 12.50
N ALA A 38 -17.12 -31.24 13.51
CA ALA A 38 -17.97 -30.24 14.15
C ALA A 38 -17.13 -29.20 14.90
N VAL A 39 -17.27 -27.92 14.55
CA VAL A 39 -16.58 -26.82 15.23
C VAL A 39 -17.42 -25.55 15.20
N SER A 40 -17.47 -24.82 16.32
CA SER A 40 -18.19 -23.55 16.38
C SER A 40 -17.40 -22.40 15.73
N PRO A 41 -18.07 -21.38 15.13
CA PRO A 41 -17.41 -20.17 14.60
C PRO A 41 -16.51 -19.46 15.62
N ALA A 42 -16.89 -19.44 16.89
CA ALA A 42 -16.09 -18.86 17.97
C ALA A 42 -14.78 -19.60 18.21
N THR A 43 -14.78 -20.92 18.03
CA THR A 43 -13.57 -21.74 18.15
C THR A 43 -12.60 -21.46 17.00
N ILE A 44 -13.11 -21.31 15.77
CA ILE A 44 -12.28 -20.93 14.60
C ILE A 44 -11.67 -19.54 14.79
N LEU A 45 -12.44 -18.57 15.31
CA LEU A 45 -11.92 -17.25 15.66
C LEU A 45 -10.72 -17.36 16.61
N ARG A 46 -10.84 -18.14 17.69
CA ARG A 46 -9.74 -18.34 18.65
C ARG A 46 -8.50 -18.97 17.99
N ASP A 47 -8.69 -19.95 17.11
CA ASP A 47 -7.57 -20.58 16.39
C ASP A 47 -6.86 -19.56 15.50
N VAL A 48 -7.61 -18.76 14.73
CA VAL A 48 -7.06 -17.73 13.84
C VAL A 48 -6.30 -16.67 14.62
N VAL A 49 -6.87 -16.15 15.71
CA VAL A 49 -6.21 -15.14 16.56
C VAL A 49 -4.91 -15.70 17.11
N ARG A 50 -4.92 -16.91 17.67
CA ARG A 50 -3.72 -17.56 18.21
C ARG A 50 -2.65 -17.77 17.14
N SER A 51 -3.02 -18.22 15.95
CA SER A 51 -2.09 -18.38 14.83
C SER A 51 -1.54 -17.04 14.34
N GLY A 52 -2.34 -15.98 14.34
CA GLY A 52 -1.90 -14.63 14.02
C GLY A 52 -0.89 -14.09 15.04
N GLN A 53 -1.15 -14.27 16.34
CA GLN A 53 -0.21 -13.91 17.41
C GLN A 53 1.13 -14.65 17.25
N HIS A 54 1.09 -15.95 16.93
CA HIS A 54 2.29 -16.73 16.64
C HIS A 54 3.03 -16.19 15.40
N ALA A 55 2.32 -15.80 14.34
CA ALA A 55 2.91 -15.20 13.15
C ALA A 55 3.60 -13.87 13.46
N GLN A 56 2.97 -12.99 14.27
CA GLN A 56 3.57 -11.73 14.71
C GLN A 56 4.85 -11.94 15.50
N ILE A 57 4.85 -12.88 16.46
CA ILE A 57 6.03 -13.21 17.25
C ILE A 57 7.13 -13.79 16.35
N GLY A 58 6.77 -14.66 15.41
CA GLY A 58 7.69 -15.24 14.44
C GLY A 58 8.37 -14.17 13.58
N GLN A 59 7.57 -13.29 12.98
CA GLN A 59 8.02 -12.15 12.18
C GLN A 59 8.97 -11.27 12.99
N LYS A 60 8.58 -10.85 14.20
CA LYS A 60 9.45 -10.03 15.06
C LYS A 60 10.78 -10.72 15.36
N ARG A 61 10.77 -12.03 15.63
CA ARG A 61 12.01 -12.80 15.89
C ARG A 61 12.91 -12.89 14.66
N GLU A 62 12.34 -13.07 13.48
CA GLU A 62 13.10 -13.14 12.23
C GLU A 62 13.76 -11.81 11.91
N LEU A 63 13.02 -10.70 12.08
CA LEU A 63 13.53 -9.34 11.91
C LEU A 63 14.67 -9.02 12.89
N LEU A 64 14.54 -9.42 14.16
CA LEU A 64 15.58 -9.21 15.17
C LEU A 64 16.85 -10.04 14.95
N ARG A 65 16.82 -11.07 14.10
CA ARG A 65 18.00 -11.87 13.77
C ARG A 65 18.92 -11.20 12.75
N GLY A 66 18.55 -10.03 12.20
CA GLY A 66 19.42 -9.20 11.37
C GLY A 66 19.82 -9.82 10.02
N LYS A 67 19.09 -10.83 9.53
CA LYS A 67 19.44 -11.58 8.31
C LYS A 67 18.78 -11.07 7.04
N VAL A 68 17.81 -10.16 7.13
CA VAL A 68 17.02 -9.71 5.97
C VAL A 68 17.60 -8.40 5.45
N LYS A 69 18.56 -8.49 4.51
CA LYS A 69 19.00 -7.34 3.72
C LYS A 69 17.97 -7.07 2.63
N VAL A 70 17.43 -5.85 2.61
CA VAL A 70 16.45 -5.44 1.62
C VAL A 70 17.00 -4.26 0.86
N ARG A 71 17.23 -4.41 -0.44
CA ARG A 71 17.74 -3.30 -1.26
C ARG A 71 16.67 -2.23 -1.47
N ARG A 72 15.44 -2.64 -1.77
CA ARG A 72 14.32 -1.74 -2.07
C ARG A 72 13.08 -2.10 -1.28
N VAL A 73 12.58 -1.17 -0.48
CA VAL A 73 11.30 -1.32 0.22
C VAL A 73 10.21 -0.52 -0.48
N GLY A 74 9.01 -1.09 -0.53
CA GLY A 74 7.79 -0.38 -0.90
C GLY A 74 6.94 -0.18 0.34
N VAL A 75 6.41 1.02 0.51
CA VAL A 75 5.56 1.39 1.62
C VAL A 75 4.26 1.93 1.03
N ASP A 76 3.14 1.34 1.45
CA ASP A 76 1.82 1.76 0.99
C ASP A 76 0.79 1.57 2.09
N SER A 77 -0.17 2.47 2.15
CA SER A 77 -1.33 2.35 3.02
C SER A 77 -2.49 1.66 2.30
N THR A 78 -3.33 0.97 3.07
CA THR A 78 -4.59 0.46 2.55
C THR A 78 -5.64 0.48 3.64
N GLY A 79 -6.87 0.86 3.27
CA GLY A 79 -8.02 0.73 4.14
C GLY A 79 -8.38 -0.73 4.38
N VAL A 80 -8.39 -1.15 5.64
CA VAL A 80 -8.92 -2.45 6.09
C VAL A 80 -9.98 -2.15 7.15
N PRO A 81 -11.27 -2.13 6.80
CA PRO A 81 -12.30 -1.57 7.67
C PRO A 81 -12.47 -2.37 8.97
N LEU A 82 -12.69 -1.64 10.07
CA LEU A 82 -13.33 -2.18 11.26
C LEU A 82 -14.86 -2.12 11.11
N ALA A 83 -15.54 -3.15 11.60
CA ALA A 83 -17.00 -3.23 11.55
C ALA A 83 -17.61 -2.06 12.33
N GLY A 84 -18.43 -1.25 11.65
CA GLY A 84 -19.08 -0.08 12.25
C GLY A 84 -18.18 1.16 12.34
N LYS A 85 -16.94 1.12 11.82
CA LYS A 85 -16.01 2.26 11.77
C LYS A 85 -15.35 2.34 10.39
N PRO A 86 -16.03 2.88 9.37
CA PRO A 86 -15.50 2.96 8.01
C PRO A 86 -14.31 3.93 7.89
N ASP A 87 -14.22 4.94 8.76
CA ASP A 87 -13.16 5.96 8.79
C ASP A 87 -12.05 5.63 9.80
N ASP A 88 -11.92 4.36 10.19
CA ASP A 88 -10.88 3.92 11.14
C ASP A 88 -9.49 3.87 10.49
N LYS A 89 -8.45 3.87 11.35
CA LYS A 89 -7.03 3.80 10.94
C LYS A 89 -6.81 2.77 9.85
N GLY A 90 -6.12 3.17 8.80
CA GLY A 90 -5.65 2.28 7.75
C GLY A 90 -4.60 1.30 8.28
N VAL A 91 -4.05 0.51 7.36
CA VAL A 91 -2.85 -0.28 7.66
C VAL A 91 -1.77 0.09 6.66
N VAL A 92 -0.55 0.25 7.14
CA VAL A 92 0.61 0.42 6.29
C VAL A 92 1.35 -0.89 6.20
N VAL A 93 1.74 -1.20 4.97
CA VAL A 93 2.36 -2.45 4.58
C VAL A 93 3.72 -2.12 3.99
N VAL A 94 4.74 -2.77 4.53
CA VAL A 94 6.13 -2.67 4.05
C VAL A 94 6.47 -3.96 3.34
N VAL A 95 6.97 -3.87 2.11
CA VAL A 95 7.25 -5.02 1.24
C VAL A 95 8.63 -4.86 0.62
N ASP A 96 9.44 -5.92 0.65
CA ASP A 96 10.64 -6.02 -0.17
C ASP A 96 10.22 -6.08 -1.65
N GLN A 97 10.58 -5.05 -2.43
CA GLN A 97 10.18 -4.96 -3.82
C GLN A 97 10.90 -5.96 -4.73
N ASP A 98 12.07 -6.46 -4.32
CA ASP A 98 12.83 -7.39 -5.14
C ASP A 98 12.26 -8.81 -5.01
N SER A 99 12.00 -9.28 -3.78
CA SER A 99 11.38 -10.61 -3.55
C SER A 99 9.84 -10.61 -3.58
N GLY A 100 9.20 -9.47 -3.33
CA GLY A 100 7.76 -9.38 -3.10
C GLY A 100 7.31 -9.79 -1.69
N THR A 101 8.25 -10.04 -0.79
CA THR A 101 7.98 -10.48 0.58
C THR A 101 7.43 -9.34 1.44
N GLY A 102 6.30 -9.54 2.09
CA GLY A 102 5.80 -8.63 3.12
C GLY A 102 6.69 -8.66 4.36
N LEU A 103 7.22 -7.50 4.75
CA LEU A 103 8.20 -7.33 5.82
C LEU A 103 7.54 -6.90 7.13
N LEU A 104 6.62 -5.94 7.07
CA LEU A 104 5.91 -5.38 8.21
C LEU A 104 4.47 -5.02 7.83
N VAL A 105 3.57 -5.09 8.80
CA VAL A 105 2.22 -4.54 8.70
C VAL A 105 1.83 -3.92 10.04
N GLU A 106 1.40 -2.67 10.00
CA GLU A 106 0.99 -1.93 11.19
C GLU A 106 -0.30 -1.16 10.94
N ALA A 107 -1.10 -1.04 11.99
CA ALA A 107 -2.30 -0.22 12.00
C ALA A 107 -1.93 1.19 12.44
N LEU A 108 -2.09 2.15 11.54
CA LEU A 108 -1.74 3.53 11.80
C LEU A 108 -2.65 4.50 11.03
N ASP A 109 -2.66 5.74 11.48
CA ASP A 109 -3.30 6.83 10.75
C ASP A 109 -2.36 7.35 9.66
N GLU A 110 -2.73 7.16 8.39
CA GLU A 110 -1.94 7.57 7.23
C GLU A 110 -1.77 9.10 7.10
N GLN A 111 -2.59 9.87 7.81
CA GLN A 111 -2.49 11.33 7.88
C GLN A 111 -1.65 11.79 9.07
N ASN A 112 -1.35 10.90 10.01
CA ASN A 112 -0.51 11.21 11.16
C ASN A 112 0.97 11.01 10.78
N GLN A 113 1.62 12.13 10.48
CA GLN A 113 3.04 12.18 10.15
C GLN A 113 3.92 11.50 11.21
N GLN A 114 3.63 11.66 12.50
CA GLN A 114 4.45 11.06 13.56
C GLN A 114 4.36 9.52 13.55
N GLU A 115 3.19 8.96 13.29
CA GLU A 115 3.01 7.50 13.19
C GLU A 115 3.76 6.94 11.97
N ILE A 116 3.70 7.64 10.83
CA ILE A 116 4.46 7.27 9.61
C ILE A 116 5.97 7.39 9.85
N THR A 117 6.45 8.48 10.45
CA THR A 117 7.87 8.67 10.79
C THR A 117 8.36 7.53 11.67
N SER A 118 7.64 7.21 12.75
CA SER A 118 8.03 6.14 13.68
C SER A 118 8.11 4.77 12.98
N GLN A 119 7.17 4.48 12.08
CA GLN A 119 7.22 3.25 11.30
C GLN A 119 8.43 3.23 10.34
N LEU A 120 8.72 4.34 9.65
CA LEU A 120 9.88 4.44 8.77
C LEU A 120 11.21 4.33 9.53
N GLU A 121 11.31 4.90 10.72
CA GLU A 121 12.47 4.72 11.60
C GLU A 121 12.70 3.24 11.90
N GLN A 122 11.63 2.51 12.22
CA GLN A 122 11.71 1.07 12.45
C GLN A 122 12.18 0.33 11.19
N VAL A 123 11.65 0.67 10.02
CA VAL A 123 12.08 0.10 8.74
C VAL A 123 13.57 0.37 8.49
N PHE A 124 14.04 1.60 8.71
CA PHE A 124 15.42 1.98 8.44
C PHE A 124 16.40 1.30 9.41
N ARG A 125 16.03 1.20 10.70
CA ARG A 125 16.84 0.49 11.70
C ARG A 125 16.92 -1.01 11.42
N LEU A 126 15.84 -1.63 10.96
CA LEU A 126 15.78 -3.07 10.74
C LEU A 126 16.39 -3.52 9.41
N PHE A 127 16.17 -2.76 8.34
CA PHE A 127 16.48 -3.22 6.98
C PHE A 127 17.54 -2.40 6.24
N GLN A 128 17.83 -1.17 6.69
CA GLN A 128 18.76 -0.22 6.06
C GLN A 128 18.65 -0.20 4.52
N PRO A 129 17.44 0.03 3.96
CA PRO A 129 17.23 -0.14 2.53
C PRO A 129 17.96 0.91 1.70
N GLU A 130 18.48 0.56 0.53
CA GLU A 130 19.09 1.54 -0.38
C GLU A 130 18.03 2.47 -1.00
N GLU A 131 16.82 1.93 -1.20
CA GLU A 131 15.73 2.61 -1.91
C GLU A 131 14.39 2.43 -1.19
N VAL A 132 13.59 3.51 -1.13
CA VAL A 132 12.22 3.50 -0.61
C VAL A 132 11.27 3.96 -1.71
N VAL A 133 10.22 3.18 -1.97
CA VAL A 133 9.16 3.50 -2.93
C VAL A 133 7.87 3.77 -2.18
N THR A 134 7.30 4.97 -2.33
CA THR A 134 6.00 5.33 -1.74
C THR A 134 5.01 5.76 -2.81
N ASP A 135 3.77 6.02 -2.42
CA ASP A 135 2.83 6.77 -3.25
C ASP A 135 3.18 8.28 -3.27
N GLU A 136 2.26 9.10 -3.81
CA GLU A 136 2.44 10.54 -3.92
C GLU A 136 2.00 11.36 -2.68
N ALA A 137 1.64 10.72 -1.57
CA ALA A 137 1.21 11.43 -0.38
C ALA A 137 2.36 12.28 0.20
N GLY A 138 2.06 13.56 0.50
CA GLY A 138 3.06 14.50 1.01
C GLY A 138 3.71 14.05 2.31
N VAL A 139 2.93 13.37 3.17
CA VAL A 139 3.35 12.84 4.48
C VAL A 139 4.62 11.99 4.39
N TYR A 140 4.80 11.21 3.33
CA TYR A 140 5.97 10.34 3.19
C TYR A 140 7.27 11.10 2.94
N THR A 141 7.25 12.24 2.24
CA THR A 141 8.50 12.94 1.93
C THR A 141 9.12 13.49 3.21
N GLU A 142 8.31 14.17 4.01
CA GLU A 142 8.76 14.73 5.29
C GLU A 142 9.10 13.63 6.30
N ALA A 143 8.30 12.56 6.36
CA ALA A 143 8.55 11.45 7.28
C ALA A 143 9.83 10.67 6.93
N ILE A 144 10.19 10.52 5.64
CA ILE A 144 11.46 9.92 5.24
C ILE A 144 12.63 10.78 5.69
N GLU A 145 12.57 12.10 5.49
CA GLU A 145 13.63 13.02 5.90
C GLU A 145 13.85 12.99 7.42
N GLU A 146 12.76 13.03 8.20
CA GLU A 146 12.81 12.96 9.66
C GLU A 146 13.33 11.60 10.16
N ALA A 147 12.82 10.49 9.62
CA ALA A 147 13.28 9.15 9.98
C ALA A 147 14.76 8.93 9.62
N SER A 148 15.21 9.49 8.50
CA SER A 148 16.62 9.44 8.10
C SER A 148 17.52 10.23 9.06
N ALA A 149 17.09 11.40 9.52
CA ALA A 149 17.83 12.18 10.51
C ALA A 149 17.95 11.43 11.84
N SER A 150 16.87 10.78 12.29
CA SER A 150 16.83 10.00 13.55
C SER A 150 17.67 8.72 13.48
N THR A 151 17.73 8.06 12.33
CA THR A 151 18.39 6.75 12.18
C THR A 151 19.80 6.83 11.59
N GLY A 152 20.20 7.98 11.05
CA GLY A 152 21.47 8.14 10.34
C GLY A 152 21.53 7.43 8.98
N HIS A 153 20.38 6.97 8.45
CA HIS A 153 20.30 6.23 7.20
C HIS A 153 19.39 6.95 6.20
N LEU A 154 19.95 7.38 5.06
CA LEU A 154 19.24 8.13 4.03
C LEU A 154 19.05 7.28 2.75
N PRO A 155 17.89 6.62 2.57
CA PRO A 155 17.60 5.89 1.35
C PRO A 155 17.25 6.84 0.21
N LYS A 156 17.44 6.39 -1.04
CA LYS A 156 16.90 7.08 -2.21
C LYS A 156 15.37 6.94 -2.23
N HIS A 157 14.67 8.07 -2.30
CA HIS A 157 13.21 8.10 -2.36
C HIS A 157 12.68 8.12 -3.79
N PHE A 158 11.85 7.14 -4.13
CA PHE A 158 11.14 7.03 -5.39
C PHE A 158 9.62 7.03 -5.19
N LEU A 159 8.91 7.51 -6.22
CA LEU A 159 7.46 7.51 -6.27
C LEU A 159 6.95 6.36 -7.15
N CYS A 160 5.87 5.71 -6.74
CA CYS A 160 5.20 4.70 -7.53
C CYS A 160 4.72 5.31 -8.87
N ALA A 161 5.30 4.86 -9.97
CA ALA A 161 4.97 5.35 -11.31
C ALA A 161 3.48 5.17 -11.66
N THR A 162 2.84 4.10 -11.18
CA THR A 162 1.42 3.82 -11.42
C THR A 162 0.51 4.85 -10.75
N HIS A 163 0.70 5.07 -9.44
CA HIS A 163 -0.07 6.07 -8.68
C HIS A 163 0.16 7.47 -9.24
N PHE A 164 1.42 7.81 -9.54
CA PHE A 164 1.79 9.06 -10.17
C PHE A 164 1.01 9.29 -11.47
N ARG A 165 1.15 8.38 -12.45
CA ARG A 165 0.50 8.50 -13.75
C ARG A 165 -1.01 8.57 -13.63
N LYS A 166 -1.63 7.75 -12.78
CA LYS A 166 -3.08 7.73 -12.57
C LYS A 166 -3.59 9.08 -12.03
N ASN A 167 -2.90 9.64 -11.03
CA ASN A 167 -3.26 10.92 -10.43
C ASN A 167 -3.14 12.07 -11.44
N LYS A 168 -1.97 12.16 -12.12
CA LYS A 168 -1.72 13.21 -13.11
C LYS A 168 -2.65 13.11 -14.31
N ALA A 169 -2.90 11.90 -14.81
CA ALA A 169 -3.83 11.68 -15.92
C ALA A 169 -5.26 12.16 -15.59
N ARG A 170 -5.76 11.89 -14.38
CA ARG A 170 -7.06 12.39 -13.93
C ARG A 170 -7.12 13.91 -13.95
N ARG A 171 -6.10 14.60 -13.42
CA ARG A 171 -6.06 16.07 -13.36
C ARG A 171 -5.91 16.70 -14.75
N LEU A 172 -5.07 16.12 -15.61
CA LEU A 172 -4.94 16.56 -17.01
C LEU A 172 -6.26 16.42 -17.78
N ARG A 173 -6.98 15.30 -17.61
CA ARG A 173 -8.30 15.13 -18.25
C ARG A 173 -9.30 16.18 -17.77
N ALA A 174 -9.36 16.46 -16.48
CA ALA A 174 -10.24 17.50 -15.95
C ALA A 174 -9.93 18.89 -16.54
N LEU A 175 -8.64 19.24 -16.65
CA LEU A 175 -8.21 20.49 -17.29
C LEU A 175 -8.50 20.51 -18.80
N CYS A 176 -8.39 19.36 -19.47
CA CYS A 176 -8.72 19.22 -20.89
C CYS A 176 -10.21 19.49 -21.14
N GLU A 177 -11.10 18.93 -20.31
CA GLU A 177 -12.54 19.22 -20.42
C GLU A 177 -12.85 20.70 -20.11
N GLU A 178 -12.19 21.30 -19.12
CA GLU A 178 -12.34 22.74 -18.85
C GLU A 178 -11.86 23.61 -20.02
N ALA A 179 -10.72 23.26 -20.64
CA ALA A 179 -10.19 23.96 -21.80
C ALA A 179 -11.13 23.86 -23.02
N LYS A 180 -11.74 22.69 -23.26
CA LYS A 180 -12.75 22.50 -24.31
C LYS A 180 -13.97 23.40 -24.09
N ARG A 181 -14.52 23.43 -22.87
CA ARG A 181 -15.68 24.28 -22.53
C ARG A 181 -15.43 25.77 -22.77
N ARG A 182 -14.16 26.19 -22.71
CA ARG A 182 -13.73 27.58 -22.92
C ARG A 182 -13.30 27.89 -24.36
N GLY A 183 -13.34 26.92 -25.27
CA GLY A 183 -12.87 27.11 -26.65
C GLY A 183 -11.34 27.24 -26.80
N LEU A 184 -10.56 26.78 -25.82
CA LEU A 184 -9.10 26.91 -25.82
C LEU A 184 -8.42 25.75 -26.58
N GLY A 185 -8.61 25.71 -27.91
CA GLY A 185 -8.17 24.58 -28.75
C GLY A 185 -6.68 24.21 -28.63
N LEU A 186 -5.79 25.21 -28.65
CA LEU A 186 -4.35 24.98 -28.47
C LEU A 186 -4.02 24.36 -27.11
N LEU A 187 -4.69 24.80 -26.05
CA LEU A 187 -4.50 24.22 -24.72
C LEU A 187 -4.99 22.77 -24.65
N VAL A 188 -6.10 22.45 -25.33
CA VAL A 188 -6.58 21.06 -25.43
C VAL A 188 -5.52 20.17 -26.09
N MET A 189 -4.84 20.66 -27.13
CA MET A 189 -3.74 19.93 -27.78
C MET A 189 -2.57 19.73 -26.81
N GLU A 190 -2.12 20.80 -26.14
CA GLU A 190 -1.01 20.74 -25.17
C GLU A 190 -1.29 19.78 -24.00
N LEU A 191 -2.50 19.80 -23.44
CA LEU A 191 -2.88 18.91 -22.34
C LEU A 191 -3.00 17.45 -22.78
N ARG A 192 -3.45 17.19 -24.01
CA ARG A 192 -3.50 15.84 -24.59
C ARG A 192 -2.10 15.30 -24.88
N ALA A 193 -1.21 16.13 -25.42
CA ALA A 193 0.18 15.77 -25.61
C ALA A 193 0.84 15.43 -24.27
N MET A 194 0.65 16.26 -23.24
CA MET A 194 1.15 15.96 -21.90
C MET A 194 0.57 14.65 -21.34
N LEU A 195 -0.72 14.39 -21.55
CA LEU A 195 -1.36 13.15 -21.12
C LEU A 195 -0.75 11.91 -21.79
N ALA A 196 -0.43 11.98 -23.08
CA ALA A 196 0.25 10.90 -23.80
C ALA A 196 1.67 10.67 -23.26
N LEU A 197 2.40 11.76 -22.97
CA LEU A 197 3.77 11.73 -22.50
C LEU A 197 3.94 11.24 -21.05
N LEU A 198 2.86 11.10 -20.26
CA LEU A 198 2.93 10.48 -18.93
C LEU A 198 3.47 9.03 -18.96
N ARG A 199 3.42 8.36 -20.12
CA ARG A 199 3.96 7.01 -20.31
C ARG A 199 5.39 7.00 -20.84
N SER A 200 5.91 8.15 -21.27
CA SER A 200 7.27 8.29 -21.79
C SER A 200 8.32 8.16 -20.67
N PRO A 201 9.61 8.01 -21.02
CA PRO A 201 10.69 8.08 -20.05
C PRO A 201 10.60 9.34 -19.18
N PRO A 202 11.01 9.28 -17.90
CA PRO A 202 10.84 10.38 -16.95
C PRO A 202 11.48 11.70 -17.42
N ALA A 203 12.65 11.61 -18.07
CA ALA A 203 13.33 12.77 -18.65
C ALA A 203 12.47 13.46 -19.74
N THR A 204 11.87 12.70 -20.65
CA THR A 204 10.99 13.23 -21.70
C THR A 204 9.72 13.86 -21.12
N MET A 205 9.09 13.16 -20.17
CA MET A 205 7.91 13.66 -19.47
C MET A 205 8.22 14.96 -18.71
N GLY A 206 9.34 15.00 -17.99
CA GLY A 206 9.79 16.15 -17.22
C GLY A 206 10.11 17.36 -18.10
N ALA A 207 10.83 17.16 -19.21
CA ALA A 207 11.17 18.23 -20.15
C ALA A 207 9.93 18.89 -20.77
N TYR A 208 8.93 18.10 -21.15
CA TYR A 208 7.67 18.65 -21.67
C TYR A 208 6.89 19.41 -20.59
N ALA A 209 6.84 18.86 -19.37
CA ALA A 209 6.19 19.51 -18.24
C ALA A 209 6.86 20.85 -17.88
N GLU A 210 8.18 20.92 -17.93
CA GLU A 210 8.93 22.17 -17.74
C GLU A 210 8.57 23.21 -18.80
N ARG A 211 8.53 22.82 -20.08
CA ARG A 211 8.13 23.70 -21.19
C ARG A 211 6.74 24.27 -20.93
N LEU A 212 5.78 23.41 -20.58
CA LEU A 212 4.41 23.81 -20.30
C LEU A 212 4.35 24.74 -19.08
N TYR A 213 5.07 24.43 -17.99
CA TYR A 213 5.17 25.30 -16.82
C TYR A 213 5.66 26.71 -17.19
N ARG A 214 6.73 26.80 -17.99
CA ARG A 214 7.30 28.07 -18.45
C ARG A 214 6.29 28.90 -19.26
N SER A 215 5.49 28.27 -20.12
CA SER A 215 4.42 28.93 -20.88
C SER A 215 3.31 29.53 -20.02
N PHE A 216 3.19 29.11 -18.75
CA PHE A 216 2.18 29.59 -17.80
C PHE A 216 2.75 30.42 -16.64
N LEU A 217 4.00 30.89 -16.72
CA LEU A 217 4.60 31.71 -15.63
C LEU A 217 3.79 32.96 -15.30
N TRP A 218 3.14 33.57 -16.30
CA TRP A 218 2.24 34.71 -16.16
C TRP A 218 0.99 34.43 -15.30
N ALA A 219 0.62 33.17 -15.09
CA ALA A 219 -0.55 32.81 -14.30
C ALA A 219 -0.32 33.11 -12.80
N LYS A 220 -1.17 33.99 -12.25
CA LYS A 220 -1.09 34.47 -10.87
C LYS A 220 -1.72 33.48 -9.88
N PRO A 221 -1.18 33.38 -8.66
CA PRO A 221 -1.80 32.59 -7.59
C PRO A 221 -3.21 33.12 -7.26
N PRO A 222 -4.11 32.24 -6.78
CA PRO A 222 -5.44 32.67 -6.36
C PRO A 222 -5.33 33.65 -5.20
N ARG A 223 -6.20 34.68 -5.19
CA ARG A 223 -6.40 35.52 -4.00
C ARG A 223 -7.14 34.71 -2.93
N LYS A 224 -6.99 35.11 -1.66
CA LYS A 224 -7.69 34.49 -0.52
C LYS A 224 -9.19 34.37 -0.84
N ASN A 225 -9.76 33.18 -0.58
CA ASN A 225 -11.18 32.84 -0.81
C ASN A 225 -11.67 32.88 -2.28
N ARG A 226 -10.77 32.89 -3.28
CA ARG A 226 -11.15 32.80 -4.70
C ARG A 226 -10.80 31.42 -5.26
N LYS A 227 -11.64 30.92 -6.18
CA LYS A 227 -11.34 29.69 -6.93
C LYS A 227 -10.09 29.88 -7.79
N THR A 228 -9.25 28.85 -7.82
CA THR A 228 -8.02 28.81 -8.62
C THR A 228 -8.34 28.87 -10.11
N SER A 229 -7.70 29.78 -10.84
CA SER A 229 -7.86 29.89 -12.30
C SER A 229 -7.33 28.63 -13.00
N TRP A 230 -7.94 28.27 -14.14
CA TRP A 230 -7.47 27.13 -14.94
C TRP A 230 -6.00 27.29 -15.33
N ALA A 231 -5.56 28.50 -15.67
CA ALA A 231 -4.18 28.78 -16.08
C ALA A 231 -3.19 28.50 -14.94
N TYR A 232 -3.56 28.89 -13.71
CA TYR A 232 -2.75 28.58 -12.53
C TYR A 232 -2.79 27.09 -12.19
N GLN A 233 -3.92 26.39 -12.41
CA GLN A 233 -3.97 24.94 -12.24
C GLN A 233 -3.04 24.22 -13.22
N VAL A 234 -2.98 24.64 -14.49
CA VAL A 234 -2.03 24.12 -15.50
C VAL A 234 -0.59 24.41 -15.05
N LYS A 235 -0.29 25.64 -14.62
CA LYS A 235 1.02 26.02 -14.07
C LYS A 235 1.46 25.06 -12.96
N MET A 236 0.64 24.91 -11.92
CA MET A 236 1.00 24.10 -10.75
C MET A 236 1.08 22.60 -11.06
N LEU A 237 0.19 22.08 -11.92
CA LEU A 237 0.27 20.67 -12.32
C LEU A 237 1.52 20.40 -13.16
N SER A 238 1.90 21.32 -14.04
CA SER A 238 3.09 21.18 -14.87
C SER A 238 4.37 21.24 -14.03
N LEU A 239 4.44 22.17 -13.06
CA LEU A 239 5.51 22.23 -12.08
C LEU A 239 5.63 20.92 -11.31
N GLU A 240 4.51 20.43 -10.77
CA GLU A 240 4.49 19.20 -10.00
C GLU A 240 4.94 17.99 -10.82
N ILE A 241 4.54 17.87 -12.09
CA ILE A 241 5.00 16.77 -12.94
C ILE A 241 6.50 16.91 -13.23
N TRP A 242 6.98 18.12 -13.50
CA TRP A 242 8.39 18.37 -13.74
C TRP A 242 9.26 18.00 -12.53
N GLU A 243 8.94 18.49 -11.34
CA GLU A 243 9.71 18.23 -10.12
C GLU A 243 9.69 16.74 -9.75
N LYS A 244 8.50 16.14 -9.74
CA LYS A 244 8.33 14.74 -9.32
C LYS A 244 8.79 13.73 -10.38
N SER A 245 8.92 14.11 -11.66
CA SER A 245 9.44 13.22 -12.70
C SER A 245 10.80 12.62 -12.33
N LYS A 246 11.63 13.38 -11.61
CA LYS A 246 12.96 12.96 -11.13
C LYS A 246 12.89 11.81 -10.13
N LYS A 247 11.79 11.70 -9.36
CA LYS A 247 11.55 10.64 -8.39
C LYS A 247 10.79 9.45 -8.98
N VAL A 248 10.35 9.51 -10.25
CA VAL A 248 9.62 8.43 -10.91
C VAL A 248 10.59 7.70 -11.84
N THR A 249 11.34 6.72 -11.34
CA THR A 249 12.41 6.05 -12.10
C THR A 249 12.02 4.71 -12.73
N GLY A 250 10.71 4.47 -12.92
CA GLY A 250 10.22 3.16 -13.39
C GLY A 250 10.17 2.09 -12.30
N ALA A 251 10.65 2.38 -11.10
CA ALA A 251 10.31 1.63 -9.89
C ALA A 251 8.78 1.68 -9.70
N THR A 252 8.17 0.49 -9.63
CA THR A 252 6.73 0.35 -9.40
C THR A 252 6.53 -0.25 -8.03
N ASN A 253 5.54 0.23 -7.28
CA ASN A 253 5.10 -0.39 -6.03
C ASN A 253 4.21 -1.64 -6.29
N ASN A 254 4.35 -2.27 -7.46
CA ASN A 254 3.45 -3.32 -7.93
C ASN A 254 3.46 -4.53 -6.99
N ARG A 255 4.60 -4.87 -6.38
CA ARG A 255 4.66 -5.98 -5.41
C ARG A 255 3.86 -5.66 -4.16
N THR A 256 3.93 -4.42 -3.67
CA THR A 256 3.10 -3.96 -2.55
C THR A 256 1.62 -3.96 -2.91
N GLU A 257 1.25 -3.45 -4.08
CA GLU A 257 -0.14 -3.45 -4.56
C GLU A 257 -0.68 -4.89 -4.74
N GLN A 258 0.13 -5.80 -5.27
CA GLN A 258 -0.21 -7.23 -5.42
C GLN A 258 -0.39 -7.91 -4.07
N LEU A 259 0.53 -7.68 -3.12
CA LEU A 259 0.42 -8.21 -1.77
C LEU A 259 -0.83 -7.65 -1.08
N ILE A 260 -1.06 -6.34 -1.13
CA ILE A 260 -2.29 -5.72 -0.59
C ILE A 260 -3.54 -6.32 -1.23
N GLY A 261 -3.52 -6.52 -2.55
CA GLY A 261 -4.61 -7.15 -3.30
C GLY A 261 -4.93 -8.54 -2.78
N ARG A 262 -3.94 -9.44 -2.81
CA ARG A 262 -4.08 -10.88 -2.48
C ARG A 262 -4.23 -11.16 -1.00
N ALA A 263 -3.61 -10.36 -0.16
CA ALA A 263 -3.59 -10.55 1.29
C ALA A 263 -4.80 -9.89 1.95
N PHE A 264 -5.17 -8.69 1.50
CA PHE A 264 -6.10 -7.85 2.26
C PHE A 264 -7.39 -7.61 1.46
N LYS A 265 -7.30 -7.02 0.27
CA LYS A 265 -8.47 -6.54 -0.49
C LYS A 265 -9.42 -7.66 -0.92
N VAL A 266 -8.91 -8.82 -1.33
CA VAL A 266 -9.76 -9.99 -1.64
C VAL A 266 -10.59 -10.39 -0.42
N ARG A 267 -10.01 -10.33 0.79
CA ARG A 267 -10.72 -10.69 2.01
C ARG A 267 -11.76 -9.66 2.40
N VAL A 268 -11.38 -8.38 2.49
CA VAL A 268 -12.31 -7.32 2.96
C VAL A 268 -13.53 -7.16 2.06
N ARG A 269 -13.46 -7.52 0.77
CA ARG A 269 -14.64 -7.54 -0.11
C ARG A 269 -15.76 -8.48 0.37
N SER A 270 -15.42 -9.58 1.03
CA SER A 270 -16.37 -10.61 1.49
C SER A 270 -16.92 -10.36 2.91
N MET A 271 -16.46 -9.32 3.60
CA MET A 271 -16.78 -9.09 5.02
C MET A 271 -17.15 -7.63 5.30
N ARG A 272 -17.94 -7.40 6.36
CA ARG A 272 -18.32 -6.06 6.82
C ARG A 272 -17.22 -5.33 7.61
N GLY A 273 -16.04 -5.93 7.74
CA GLY A 273 -14.93 -5.42 8.56
C GLY A 273 -14.64 -6.27 9.81
N PHE A 274 -13.48 -6.03 10.42
CA PHE A 274 -13.07 -6.73 11.64
C PHE A 274 -13.75 -6.13 12.87
N LYS A 275 -14.18 -6.97 13.82
CA LYS A 275 -14.86 -6.48 15.03
C LYS A 275 -13.90 -5.80 16.03
N LYS A 276 -12.62 -6.14 15.99
CA LYS A 276 -11.58 -5.65 16.92
C LYS A 276 -10.28 -5.46 16.15
N GLU A 277 -9.52 -4.45 16.57
CA GLU A 277 -8.20 -4.12 16.01
C GLU A 277 -7.21 -5.29 16.13
N GLU A 278 -7.14 -5.91 17.30
CA GLU A 278 -6.27 -7.06 17.54
C GLU A 278 -6.55 -8.21 16.54
N ASN A 279 -7.82 -8.47 16.23
CA ASN A 279 -8.19 -9.51 15.27
C ASN A 279 -7.76 -9.15 13.85
N ARG A 280 -7.84 -7.85 13.50
CA ARG A 280 -7.34 -7.31 12.23
C ARG A 280 -5.84 -7.59 12.14
N MET A 281 -5.06 -7.15 13.12
CA MET A 281 -3.60 -7.31 13.13
C MET A 281 -3.16 -8.78 13.13
N CYS A 282 -3.81 -9.64 13.91
CA CYS A 282 -3.54 -11.08 13.90
C CYS A 282 -3.79 -11.70 12.51
N PHE A 283 -4.89 -11.32 11.86
CA PHE A 283 -5.19 -11.80 10.52
C PHE A 283 -4.17 -11.32 9.48
N LEU A 284 -3.79 -10.05 9.53
CA LEU A 284 -2.83 -9.47 8.59
C LEU A 284 -1.47 -10.17 8.71
N ALA A 285 -0.97 -10.36 9.93
CA ALA A 285 0.28 -11.08 10.19
C ALA A 285 0.22 -12.54 9.73
N LEU A 286 -0.89 -13.24 9.99
CA LEU A 286 -1.11 -14.59 9.47
C LEU A 286 -1.05 -14.61 7.94
N ARG A 287 -1.65 -13.63 7.28
CA ARG A 287 -1.69 -13.60 5.82
C ARG A 287 -0.32 -13.28 5.21
N LEU A 288 0.47 -12.40 5.83
CA LEU A 288 1.86 -12.17 5.45
C LEU A 288 2.68 -13.46 5.51
N LEU A 289 2.56 -14.21 6.62
CA LEU A 289 3.24 -15.49 6.78
C LEU A 289 2.86 -16.51 5.69
N LEU A 290 1.57 -16.61 5.36
CA LEU A 290 1.10 -17.50 4.30
C LEU A 290 1.61 -17.08 2.90
N ASP A 291 1.70 -15.78 2.63
CA ASP A 291 2.26 -15.27 1.36
C ASP A 291 3.77 -15.57 1.27
N GLN A 292 4.51 -15.39 2.37
CA GLN A 292 5.93 -15.77 2.48
C GLN A 292 6.15 -17.26 2.21
N MET A 293 5.36 -18.13 2.84
CA MET A 293 5.44 -19.57 2.61
C MET A 293 5.12 -19.94 1.15
N GLN A 294 4.21 -19.23 0.50
CA GLN A 294 3.88 -19.47 -0.90
C GLN A 294 5.02 -19.03 -1.83
N LEU A 295 5.69 -17.92 -1.55
CA LEU A 295 6.86 -17.46 -2.30
C LEU A 295 8.03 -18.46 -2.17
N GLN A 296 8.34 -18.91 -0.95
CA GLN A 296 9.42 -19.88 -0.70
C GLN A 296 9.19 -21.24 -1.37
N ASN A 297 7.93 -21.70 -1.44
CA ASN A 297 7.60 -22.98 -2.09
C ASN A 297 7.42 -22.84 -3.62
N GLY A 298 7.23 -21.62 -4.14
CA GLY A 298 7.14 -21.36 -5.58
C GLY A 298 8.45 -21.63 -6.33
N ASP A 299 9.58 -21.49 -5.64
CA ASP A 299 10.92 -21.77 -6.18
C ASP A 299 11.22 -23.29 -6.27
N ILE A 300 10.34 -24.15 -5.74
CA ILE A 300 10.47 -25.62 -5.80
C ILE A 300 9.73 -26.23 -7.02
N CYS A 301 8.93 -25.44 -7.76
CA CYS A 301 8.13 -25.93 -8.88
C CYS A 301 8.65 -25.57 -10.29
N LEU A 302 9.89 -25.12 -10.43
CA LEU A 302 10.55 -24.94 -11.74
C LEU A 302 12.03 -25.39 -11.66
N ALA A 303 12.23 -26.68 -11.43
CA ALA A 303 13.49 -27.38 -11.72
C ALA A 303 13.16 -28.74 -12.35
#